data_AF-A0A4R3VUG0-F1
#
_entry.id   AF-A0A4R3VUG0-F1
#
_cell.length_a   1.000
_cell.length_b   1.000
_cell.length_c   1.000
_cell.angle_alpha   90.00
_cell.angle_beta   90.00
_cell.angle_gamma   90.00
#
_symmetry.space_group_name_H-M   'P 1'
#
loop_
_entity.id
_entity.type
_entity.pdbx_description
1 polymer ?
#
loop_
_entity_poly.entity_id
_entity_poly.type
_entity_poly.pdbx_seq_one_letter_code
_entity_poly.pdbx_strand_id
1 'polypeptide(L)'
;MFEINDIQTSGIGIYFKRGALLSELMKLPDPKPSYSYDWGDEHGIEYDDSAPMVFAPLQYDVTVYITANSPSALMDVRTALLNILSDPAGFSLNVLPLEREYKLRYKGSSGTRLISPIYSNGQQWCEIGLKLENNFDEVRTMLYLADMNGLLAATSDDELILVTDTRQLF
;
A
#
# COMPACT_ATOMS: atom_id res chain seq x y z
N MET A 1 -9.15 -3.10 7.47
CA MET A 1 -9.23 -1.65 7.25
C MET A 1 -7.91 -1.18 6.65
N PHE A 2 -7.91 -0.10 5.88
CA PHE A 2 -6.71 0.45 5.24
C PHE A 2 -6.62 1.94 5.53
N GLU A 3 -5.41 2.43 5.72
CA GLU A 3 -5.15 3.84 5.97
C GLU A 3 -3.98 4.29 5.12
N ILE A 4 -4.05 5.52 4.62
CA ILE A 4 -2.95 6.17 3.90
C ILE A 4 -2.54 7.39 4.70
N ASN A 5 -1.28 7.46 5.11
CA ASN A 5 -0.76 8.51 5.99
C ASN A 5 -1.67 8.72 7.23
N ASP A 6 -2.05 7.62 7.88
CA ASP A 6 -2.97 7.57 9.05
C ASP A 6 -4.41 8.06 8.79
N ILE A 7 -4.77 8.29 7.53
CA ILE A 7 -6.13 8.65 7.12
C ILE A 7 -6.86 7.39 6.65
N GLN A 8 -7.97 7.06 7.29
CA GLN A 8 -8.81 5.93 6.88
C GLN A 8 -9.34 6.11 5.45
N THR A 9 -9.01 5.16 4.57
CA THR A 9 -9.35 5.30 3.14
C THR A 9 -10.86 5.23 2.88
N SER A 10 -11.60 4.50 3.71
CA SER A 10 -13.06 4.43 3.62
C SER A 10 -13.73 5.78 3.89
N GLY A 11 -13.15 6.61 4.77
CA GLY A 11 -13.67 7.94 5.10
C GLY A 11 -13.58 8.93 3.93
N ILE A 12 -12.62 8.71 3.02
CA ILE A 12 -12.41 9.53 1.81
C ILE A 12 -12.96 8.86 0.53
N GLY A 13 -13.72 7.76 0.67
CA GLY A 13 -14.35 7.09 -0.46
C GLY A 13 -13.41 6.22 -1.29
N ILE A 14 -12.28 5.78 -0.73
CA ILE A 14 -11.27 4.95 -1.40
C ILE A 14 -11.28 3.54 -0.79
N TYR A 15 -11.42 2.55 -1.65
CA TYR A 15 -11.52 1.14 -1.27
C TYR A 15 -10.52 0.31 -2.07
N PHE A 16 -9.83 -0.60 -1.41
CA PHE A 16 -8.94 -1.53 -2.11
C PHE A 16 -9.71 -2.76 -2.57
N LYS A 17 -9.37 -3.26 -3.77
CA LYS A 17 -9.96 -4.50 -4.28
C LYS A 17 -9.59 -5.66 -3.36
N ARG A 18 -10.63 -6.36 -2.88
CA ARG A 18 -10.47 -7.50 -1.96
C ARG A 18 -9.59 -8.59 -2.60
N GLY A 19 -8.66 -9.13 -1.81
CA GLY A 19 -7.75 -10.21 -2.23
C GLY A 19 -6.56 -9.73 -3.06
N ALA A 20 -6.80 -8.85 -4.05
CA ALA A 20 -5.76 -8.36 -4.95
C ALA A 20 -4.64 -7.62 -4.21
N LEU A 21 -4.98 -6.72 -3.28
CA LEU A 21 -3.95 -5.99 -2.51
C LEU A 21 -3.11 -6.96 -1.66
N LEU A 22 -3.74 -7.93 -1.00
CA LEU A 22 -3.04 -8.86 -0.10
C LEU A 22 -2.06 -9.76 -0.88
N SER A 23 -2.48 -10.27 -2.04
CA SER A 23 -1.61 -11.09 -2.89
C SER A 23 -0.43 -10.30 -3.43
N GLU A 24 -0.63 -9.02 -3.77
CA GLU A 24 0.44 -8.14 -4.24
C GLU A 24 1.44 -7.81 -3.13
N LEU A 25 0.96 -7.47 -1.94
CA LEU A 25 1.82 -7.11 -0.80
C LEU A 25 2.61 -8.28 -0.20
N MET A 26 2.23 -9.52 -0.50
CA MET A 26 2.96 -10.72 -0.09
C MET A 26 3.89 -11.26 -1.18
N LYS A 27 4.05 -10.55 -2.30
CA LYS A 27 5.01 -10.93 -3.34
C LYS A 27 6.42 -10.92 -2.79
N LEU A 28 7.19 -11.94 -3.18
CA LEU A 28 8.62 -12.00 -2.93
C LEU A 28 9.33 -11.12 -3.96
N PRO A 29 10.43 -10.46 -3.58
CA PRO A 29 11.18 -9.64 -4.52
C PRO A 29 11.91 -10.52 -5.52
N ASP A 30 11.94 -10.08 -6.78
CA ASP A 30 12.71 -10.74 -7.80
C ASP A 30 14.22 -10.51 -7.55
N PRO A 31 15.07 -11.54 -7.70
CA PRO A 31 16.51 -11.34 -7.66
C PRO A 31 16.93 -10.45 -8.83
N LYS A 32 17.87 -9.53 -8.59
CA LYS A 32 18.53 -8.82 -9.69
C LYS A 32 19.33 -9.85 -10.49
N PRO A 33 19.34 -9.74 -11.83
CA PRO A 33 20.11 -10.64 -12.65
C PRO A 33 21.59 -10.56 -12.25
N SER A 34 22.16 -11.70 -11.88
CA SER A 34 23.60 -11.83 -11.66
C SER A 34 24.34 -11.58 -12.97
N TYR A 35 25.56 -11.08 -12.86
CA TYR A 35 26.44 -11.02 -14.02
C TYR A 35 26.60 -12.44 -14.57
N SER A 36 26.41 -12.57 -15.88
CA SER A 36 26.51 -13.85 -16.56
C SER A 36 27.12 -13.66 -17.94
N TYR A 37 27.81 -14.69 -18.40
CA TYR A 37 28.41 -14.73 -19.72
C TYR A 37 28.03 -16.04 -20.41
N ASP A 38 27.57 -15.92 -21.65
CA ASP A 38 27.23 -17.05 -22.51
C ASP A 38 28.36 -17.24 -23.52
N TRP A 39 29.19 -18.25 -23.29
CA TRP A 39 30.29 -18.61 -24.18
C TRP A 39 29.71 -19.41 -25.34
N GLY A 40 29.64 -18.81 -26.53
CA GLY A 40 28.93 -19.40 -27.67
C GLY A 40 29.48 -20.73 -28.21
N ASP A 41 30.65 -21.15 -27.73
CA ASP A 41 31.31 -22.43 -28.01
C ASP A 41 31.18 -23.46 -26.87
N GLU A 42 30.62 -23.08 -25.72
CA GLU A 42 30.37 -23.97 -24.60
C GLU A 42 28.86 -24.27 -24.42
N HIS A 43 28.57 -25.30 -23.62
CA HIS A 43 27.20 -25.62 -23.22
C HIS A 43 26.91 -25.04 -21.84
N GLY A 44 26.14 -23.96 -21.80
CA GLY A 44 25.66 -23.36 -20.57
C GLY A 44 25.96 -21.87 -20.48
N ILE A 45 25.54 -21.27 -19.37
CA ILE A 45 25.78 -19.87 -19.05
C ILE A 45 26.63 -19.85 -17.78
N GLU A 46 27.76 -19.14 -17.83
CA GLU A 46 28.58 -18.89 -16.65
C GLU A 46 27.92 -17.78 -15.82
N TYR A 47 27.74 -18.01 -14.53
CA TYR A 47 27.20 -17.03 -13.59
C TYR A 47 28.26 -16.66 -12.57
N ASP A 48 28.35 -15.38 -12.23
CA ASP A 48 29.18 -14.91 -11.12
C ASP A 48 28.64 -15.45 -9.78
N ASP A 49 29.43 -16.30 -9.14
CA ASP A 49 29.15 -16.92 -7.85
C ASP A 49 29.71 -16.13 -6.65
N SER A 50 30.48 -15.08 -6.92
CA SER A 50 31.13 -14.25 -5.91
C SER A 50 30.29 -13.05 -5.48
N ALA A 51 29.43 -12.55 -6.36
CA ALA A 51 28.56 -11.41 -6.07
C ALA A 51 27.43 -11.78 -5.08
N PRO A 52 27.12 -10.94 -4.08
CA PRO A 52 26.00 -11.19 -3.19
C PRO A 52 24.68 -11.09 -3.95
N MET A 53 23.71 -11.95 -3.59
CA MET A 53 22.37 -11.90 -4.16
C MET A 53 21.64 -10.62 -3.69
N VAL A 54 21.39 -9.71 -4.63
CA VAL A 54 20.67 -8.46 -4.39
C VAL A 54 19.29 -8.55 -5.03
N PHE A 55 18.28 -8.05 -4.33
CA PHE A 55 16.90 -8.07 -4.81
C PHE A 55 16.51 -6.76 -5.51
N ALA A 56 15.62 -6.86 -6.50
CA ALA A 56 15.00 -5.72 -7.13
C ALA A 56 13.96 -5.08 -6.19
N PRO A 57 13.72 -3.75 -6.29
CA PRO A 57 12.63 -3.11 -5.56
C PRO A 57 11.28 -3.75 -5.89
N LEU A 58 10.46 -3.99 -4.86
CA LEU A 58 9.15 -4.58 -5.03
C LEU A 58 8.23 -3.61 -5.76
N GLN A 59 7.60 -4.09 -6.84
CA GLN A 59 6.55 -3.37 -7.55
C GLN A 59 5.21 -4.07 -7.34
N TYR A 60 4.18 -3.29 -7.05
CA TYR A 60 2.84 -3.77 -6.79
C TYR A 60 1.86 -3.17 -7.80
N ASP A 61 1.01 -4.01 -8.37
CA ASP A 61 -0.10 -3.59 -9.23
C ASP A 61 -1.41 -3.66 -8.44
N VAL A 62 -1.75 -2.56 -7.77
CA VAL A 62 -2.90 -2.49 -6.86
C VAL A 62 -4.12 -1.91 -7.56
N THR A 63 -5.26 -2.58 -7.48
CA THR A 63 -6.53 -2.03 -7.93
C THR A 63 -7.28 -1.36 -6.77
N VAL A 64 -7.67 -0.10 -6.97
CA VAL A 64 -8.50 0.67 -6.04
C VAL A 64 -9.83 1.06 -6.68
N TYR A 65 -10.84 1.23 -5.84
CA TYR A 65 -12.15 1.75 -6.17
C TYR A 65 -12.34 3.08 -5.49
N ILE A 66 -12.71 4.10 -6.26
CA ILE A 66 -13.19 5.37 -5.73
C ILE A 66 -14.71 5.42 -5.88
N THR A 67 -15.38 6.00 -4.91
CA THR A 67 -16.84 6.10 -4.92
C THR A 67 -17.32 7.48 -4.49
N ALA A 68 -18.37 7.97 -5.14
CA ALA A 68 -18.97 9.27 -4.85
C ALA A 68 -20.42 9.34 -5.32
N ASN A 69 -21.17 10.33 -4.82
CA ASN A 69 -22.59 10.52 -5.15
C ASN A 69 -22.82 11.32 -6.44
N SER A 70 -21.78 11.90 -7.03
CA SER A 70 -21.86 12.68 -8.27
C SER A 70 -20.56 12.60 -9.06
N PRO A 71 -20.59 12.86 -10.39
CA PRO A 71 -19.40 12.92 -11.21
C PRO A 71 -18.37 13.95 -10.72
N SER A 72 -18.84 15.11 -10.23
CA SER A 72 -17.96 16.16 -9.70
C SER A 72 -17.25 15.68 -8.44
N ALA A 73 -17.99 15.10 -7.49
CA ALA A 73 -17.41 14.57 -6.25
C ALA A 73 -16.42 13.42 -6.53
N LEU A 74 -16.64 12.63 -7.59
CA LEU A 74 -15.71 11.59 -8.00
C LEU A 74 -14.37 12.18 -8.48
N MET A 75 -14.41 13.33 -9.17
CA MET A 75 -13.20 14.06 -9.57
C MET A 75 -12.48 14.67 -8.36
N ASP A 76 -13.23 15.13 -7.35
CA ASP A 76 -12.65 15.64 -6.10
C ASP A 76 -11.90 14.53 -5.35
N VAL A 77 -12.51 13.36 -5.19
CA VAL A 77 -11.85 12.18 -4.58
C VAL A 77 -10.63 11.75 -5.38
N ARG A 78 -10.73 11.75 -6.72
CA ARG A 78 -9.58 11.45 -7.59
C ARG A 78 -8.45 12.45 -7.41
N THR A 79 -8.76 13.73 -7.27
CA THR A 79 -7.76 14.79 -7.07
C THR A 79 -7.11 14.67 -5.70
N ALA A 80 -7.89 14.37 -4.65
CA ALA A 80 -7.36 14.09 -3.31
C ALA A 80 -6.41 12.88 -3.32
N LEU A 81 -6.78 11.79 -3.99
CA LEU A 81 -5.90 10.63 -4.17
C LEU A 81 -4.64 11.02 -4.93
N LEU A 82 -4.74 11.76 -6.03
CA LEU A 82 -3.59 12.18 -6.80
C LEU A 82 -2.63 13.06 -5.99
N ASN A 83 -3.15 13.97 -5.16
CA ASN A 83 -2.33 14.80 -4.29
C ASN A 83 -1.50 13.96 -3.32
N ILE A 84 -2.10 12.93 -2.71
CA ILE A 84 -1.38 11.98 -1.86
C ILE A 84 -0.32 11.23 -2.65
N LEU A 85 -0.66 10.73 -3.84
CA LEU A 85 0.27 9.95 -4.69
C LEU A 85 1.39 10.79 -5.29
N SER A 86 1.21 12.11 -5.40
CA SER A 86 2.17 13.02 -6.02
C SER A 86 3.33 13.42 -5.10
N ASP A 87 3.29 13.03 -3.83
CA ASP A 87 4.36 13.32 -2.89
C ASP A 87 5.67 12.63 -3.33
N PRO A 88 6.77 13.39 -3.57
CA PRO A 88 8.06 12.80 -3.91
C PRO A 88 8.62 11.91 -2.79
N ALA A 89 8.29 12.15 -1.53
CA ALA A 89 8.69 11.30 -0.41
C ALA A 89 7.94 9.96 -0.39
N GLY A 90 6.85 9.83 -1.15
CA GLY A 90 5.95 8.68 -1.11
C GLY A 90 4.88 8.83 -0.02
N PHE A 91 4.21 7.74 0.30
CA PHE A 91 3.16 7.69 1.30
C PHE A 91 3.21 6.37 2.07
N SER A 92 2.71 6.38 3.30
CA SER A 92 2.56 5.19 4.14
C SER A 92 1.20 4.55 3.90
N LEU A 93 1.19 3.25 3.60
CA LEU A 93 -0.02 2.43 3.51
C LEU A 93 -0.07 1.48 4.70
N ASN A 94 -1.00 1.72 5.61
CA ASN A 94 -1.27 0.87 6.76
C ASN A 94 -2.29 -0.21 6.37
N VAL A 95 -1.89 -1.46 6.51
CA VAL A 95 -2.73 -2.62 6.21
C VAL A 95 -3.03 -3.34 7.51
N LEU A 96 -4.14 -2.98 8.15
CA LEU A 96 -4.52 -3.56 9.45
C LEU A 96 -4.62 -5.09 9.43
N PRO A 97 -5.15 -5.78 8.39
CA PRO A 97 -5.17 -7.24 8.36
C PRO A 97 -3.80 -7.91 8.36
N LEU A 98 -2.75 -7.17 7.98
CA LEU A 98 -1.37 -7.63 7.99
C LEU A 98 -0.57 -7.07 9.17
N GLU A 99 -1.16 -6.13 9.93
CA GLU A 99 -0.47 -5.38 10.99
C GLU A 99 0.86 -4.80 10.50
N ARG A 100 0.87 -4.27 9.26
CA ARG A 100 2.07 -3.77 8.60
C ARG A 100 1.84 -2.41 7.94
N GLU A 101 2.86 -1.58 8.04
CA GLU A 101 2.97 -0.31 7.33
C GLU A 101 3.96 -0.47 6.17
N TYR A 102 3.50 -0.09 4.98
CA TYR A 102 4.29 -0.11 3.75
C TYR A 102 4.56 1.32 3.30
N LYS A 103 5.84 1.71 3.17
CA LYS A 103 6.20 2.98 2.53
C LYS A 103 6.26 2.78 1.02
N LEU A 104 5.34 3.44 0.32
CA LEU A 104 5.11 3.23 -1.11
C LEU A 104 5.31 4.51 -1.89
N ARG A 105 5.79 4.37 -3.12
CA ARG A 105 5.87 5.44 -4.10
C ARG A 105 5.01 5.12 -5.31
N TYR A 106 4.30 6.12 -5.82
CA TYR A 106 3.55 6.00 -7.06
C TYR A 106 4.48 6.01 -8.28
N LYS A 107 4.35 5.01 -9.17
CA LYS A 107 5.13 4.90 -10.42
C LYS A 107 4.26 5.13 -11.66
N GLY A 108 2.96 4.93 -11.57
CA GLY A 108 2.04 5.11 -12.68
C GLY A 108 0.71 4.41 -12.47
N SER A 109 -0.15 4.42 -13.48
CA SER A 109 -1.44 3.74 -13.46
C SER A 109 -1.56 2.77 -14.62
N SER A 110 -2.30 1.68 -14.43
CA SER A 110 -2.59 0.69 -15.48
C SER A 110 -3.93 0.95 -16.20
N GLY A 111 -4.70 1.94 -15.75
CA GLY A 111 -5.93 2.39 -16.41
C GLY A 111 -7.01 2.81 -15.42
N THR A 112 -8.09 3.37 -15.96
CA THR A 112 -9.28 3.78 -15.21
C THR A 112 -10.53 3.24 -15.88
N ARG A 113 -11.45 2.67 -15.11
CA ARG A 113 -12.73 2.16 -15.61
C ARG A 113 -13.88 2.68 -14.76
N LEU A 114 -14.81 3.40 -15.39
CA LEU A 114 -16.05 3.75 -14.72
C LEU A 114 -16.93 2.50 -14.56
N ILE A 115 -17.48 2.33 -13.36
CA ILE A 115 -18.37 1.24 -12.99
C ILE A 115 -19.70 1.87 -12.56
N SER A 116 -20.79 1.38 -13.15
CA SER A 116 -22.15 1.71 -12.75
C SER A 116 -22.80 0.45 -12.19
N PRO A 117 -22.74 0.22 -10.86
CA PRO A 117 -23.35 -0.95 -10.26
C PRO A 117 -24.87 -0.91 -10.44
N ILE A 118 -25.49 -2.08 -10.64
CA ILE A 118 -26.93 -2.21 -10.83
C ILE A 118 -27.72 -1.73 -9.59
N TYR A 119 -27.13 -1.86 -8.40
CA TYR A 119 -27.72 -1.46 -7.12
C TYR A 119 -26.84 -0.44 -6.38
N SER A 120 -26.61 0.74 -6.98
CA SER A 120 -25.72 1.74 -6.38
C SER A 120 -26.43 2.89 -5.65
N ASN A 121 -27.76 2.92 -5.58
CA ASN A 121 -28.52 4.07 -5.02
C ASN A 121 -28.07 5.44 -5.59
N GLY A 122 -27.65 5.48 -6.85
CA GLY A 122 -27.13 6.69 -7.51
C GLY A 122 -25.63 6.95 -7.30
N GLN A 123 -24.95 6.10 -6.52
CA GLN A 123 -23.52 6.20 -6.29
C GLN A 123 -22.73 5.74 -7.52
N GLN A 124 -21.70 6.50 -7.87
CA GLN A 124 -20.79 6.21 -8.96
C GLN A 124 -19.54 5.55 -8.42
N TRP A 125 -19.01 4.60 -9.18
CA TRP A 125 -17.80 3.86 -8.84
C TRP A 125 -16.80 4.00 -9.98
N CYS A 126 -15.52 4.12 -9.66
CA CYS A 126 -14.45 4.10 -10.65
C CYS A 126 -13.33 3.21 -10.13
N GLU A 127 -12.93 2.26 -10.96
CA GLU A 127 -11.77 1.40 -10.73
C GLU A 127 -10.54 2.07 -11.31
N ILE A 128 -9.46 2.11 -10.53
CA ILE A 128 -8.17 2.67 -10.92
C ILE A 128 -7.11 1.62 -10.58
N GLY A 129 -6.29 1.27 -11.56
CA GLY A 129 -5.10 0.45 -11.34
C GLY A 129 -3.90 1.35 -11.03
N LEU A 130 -3.25 1.13 -9.89
CA LEU A 130 -2.09 1.86 -9.40
C LEU A 130 -0.86 0.96 -9.43
N LYS A 131 0.24 1.48 -9.98
CA LYS A 131 1.56 0.88 -9.91
C LYS A 131 2.34 1.54 -8.79
N LEU A 132 2.66 0.77 -7.76
CA LEU A 132 3.34 1.24 -6.57
C LEU A 132 4.70 0.55 -6.47
N GLU A 133 5.68 1.23 -5.91
CA GLU A 133 7.02 0.70 -5.67
C GLU A 133 7.34 0.84 -4.18
N ASN A 134 7.80 -0.24 -3.56
CA ASN A 134 8.44 -0.19 -2.24
C ASN A 134 9.95 -0.20 -2.44
N ASN A 135 10.55 0.98 -2.36
CA ASN A 135 11.99 1.20 -2.51
C ASN A 135 12.53 2.08 -1.37
N PHE A 136 11.76 2.25 -0.28
CA PHE A 136 11.96 3.39 0.61
C PHE A 136 12.25 3.10 2.08
N ASP A 137 11.98 1.91 2.60
CA ASP A 137 12.37 1.58 3.98
C ASP A 137 11.95 0.15 4.34
N GLU A 138 12.41 -0.30 5.51
CA GLU A 138 11.87 -1.50 6.15
C GLU A 138 10.35 -1.37 6.38
N VAL A 139 9.63 -2.45 6.08
CA VAL A 139 8.20 -2.57 6.39
C VAL A 139 8.07 -2.60 7.92
N ARG A 140 7.36 -1.63 8.49
CA ARG A 140 7.18 -1.57 9.95
C ARG A 140 6.06 -2.52 10.35
N THR A 141 6.25 -3.22 11.46
CA THR A 141 5.19 -4.05 12.09
C THR A 141 4.46 -3.17 13.10
N MET A 142 3.14 -3.08 12.96
CA MET A 142 2.29 -2.37 13.92
C MET A 142 1.86 -3.34 15.01
N LEU A 143 2.32 -3.12 16.24
CA LEU A 143 1.87 -3.89 17.39
C LEU A 143 0.75 -3.13 18.11
N TYR A 144 -0.46 -3.66 18.09
CA TYR A 144 -1.56 -3.15 18.92
C TYR A 144 -1.62 -3.96 20.22
N LEU A 145 -1.16 -3.39 21.34
CA LEU A 145 -1.39 -3.96 22.66
C LEU A 145 -2.78 -3.50 23.13
N ALA A 146 -3.78 -4.39 23.03
CA ALA A 146 -5.11 -4.14 23.58
C ALA A 146 -5.19 -4.76 24.99
N ASP A 147 -5.19 -3.92 26.03
CA ASP A 147 -5.76 -4.28 27.33
C ASP A 147 -7.26 -3.92 27.33
N MET A 148 -8.05 -4.60 28.16
CA MET A 148 -9.52 -4.61 28.20
C MET A 148 -10.21 -3.22 28.27
N ASN A 149 -9.45 -2.13 28.40
CA ASN A 149 -9.95 -0.77 28.59
C ASN A 149 -9.33 0.31 27.68
N GLY A 150 -8.49 -0.01 26.68
CA GLY A 150 -7.93 1.04 25.83
C GLY A 150 -6.95 0.54 24.77
N LEU A 151 -7.02 1.16 23.59
CA LEU A 151 -6.13 0.88 22.47
C LEU A 151 -4.78 1.57 22.71
N LEU A 152 -3.71 0.81 22.89
CA LEU A 152 -2.34 1.34 22.85
C LEU A 152 -1.84 1.25 21.41
N ALA A 153 -1.61 2.39 20.78
CA ALA A 153 -0.86 2.47 19.53
C ALA A 153 0.62 2.69 19.89
N ALA A 154 1.46 1.68 19.69
CA ALA A 154 2.90 1.84 19.82
C ALA A 154 3.49 2.18 18.43
N THR A 155 4.09 3.36 18.30
CA THR A 155 4.92 3.71 17.14
C THR A 155 6.39 3.41 17.45
N SER A 156 7.19 3.19 16.41
CA SER A 156 8.54 2.59 16.43
C SER A 156 9.66 3.45 17.05
N ASP A 157 9.34 4.50 17.81
CA ASP A 157 10.33 5.48 18.29
C ASP A 157 10.52 5.46 19.82
N ASP A 158 10.37 4.30 20.47
CA ASP A 158 10.55 4.07 21.92
C ASP A 158 9.76 5.01 22.87
N GLU A 159 8.92 5.91 22.33
CA GLU A 159 8.01 6.74 23.10
C GLU A 159 6.69 6.00 23.34
N LEU A 160 6.58 5.41 24.53
CA LEU A 160 5.31 4.95 25.07
C LEU A 160 4.42 6.16 25.39
N ILE A 161 3.50 6.51 24.48
CA ILE A 161 2.44 7.47 24.78
C ILE A 161 1.40 6.75 25.65
N LEU A 162 1.55 6.90 26.97
CA LEU A 162 0.53 6.53 27.95
C LEU A 162 -0.65 7.52 27.83
N VAL A 163 -1.65 7.17 27.03
CA VAL A 163 -2.96 7.86 27.10
C VAL A 163 -3.78 7.19 28.20
N THR A 164 -3.59 7.64 29.43
CA THR A 164 -4.55 7.34 30.50
C THR A 164 -5.80 8.19 30.28
N ASP A 165 -6.88 7.61 29.75
CA ASP A 165 -8.21 8.21 29.87
C ASP A 165 -8.62 8.12 31.36
N THR A 166 -8.28 9.13 32.15
CA THR A 166 -8.88 9.32 33.48
C THR A 166 -10.33 9.72 33.28
N ARG A 167 -11.20 8.74 33.05
CA ARG A 167 -12.63 8.93 33.27
C ARG A 167 -12.88 9.03 34.76
N GLN A 168 -13.10 10.25 35.25
CA GLN A 168 -13.82 10.47 36.49
C GLN A 168 -15.22 9.86 36.32
N LEU A 169 -15.47 8.76 37.01
CA LEU A 169 -16.83 8.25 37.22
C LEU A 169 -17.53 9.18 38.22
N PHE A 170 -18.43 10.02 37.72
CA PHE A 170 -19.61 10.51 38.44
C PHE A 170 -20.81 10.49 37.51
#